data_AF-A0A8T7D978-F1
#
_entry.id   AF-A0A8T7D978-F1
#
_cell.length_a   1.000
_cell.length_b   1.000
_cell.length_c   1.000
_cell.angle_alpha   90.00
_cell.angle_beta   90.00
_cell.angle_gamma   90.00
#
_symmetry.space_group_name_H-M   'P 1'
#
loop_
_entity.id
_entity.type
_entity.pdbx_description
1 polymer ?
#
loop_
_entity_poly.entity_id
_entity_poly.type
_entity_poly.pdbx_seq_one_letter_code
_entity_poly.pdbx_strand_id
1 'polypeptide(L)'
;MWRTLLLKPNIWLRILFYGGALVFISYKTALAWYQGDYNGFDVANSLVPIDQIEQGGPPKDGIPSIDQPVFYSETAAKGQTSERVLGVTFNGVSKAYPVAIMNWHEIVNDDFNGKSVIVTFCPLCGTGMAFESESPQGFGVSGLLYNSDMLLYDRQTESLWSQIMEKAISGSRKGEKLNTVPVQMTSWQEWKKQYPDSKLLSHDTGFSRNYDETPYLGYEKSSLLYFQVSHSDDRYHKKENVIGLTIDGRSKVWPLSELNTANVPLRDSIGNTEIIVHYNSATDHAWITDAKGELLPAVRGYWFAWIAFHPDSEVFEAQ
;
A
#
# COMPACT_ATOMS: atom_id res chain seq x y z
N MET A 1 -9.60 60.48 -9.05
CA MET A 1 -9.44 60.44 -10.52
C MET A 1 -8.39 59.38 -10.80
N TRP A 2 -8.80 58.25 -11.40
CA TRP A 2 -8.00 57.03 -11.51
C TRP A 2 -7.04 57.09 -12.71
N ARG A 3 -5.78 56.65 -12.49
CA ARG A 3 -4.97 56.01 -13.53
C ARG A 3 -4.23 54.82 -12.93
N THR A 4 -4.51 53.67 -13.50
CA THR A 4 -3.98 52.35 -13.17
C THR A 4 -2.55 52.19 -13.69
N LEU A 5 -1.65 51.62 -12.87
CA LEU A 5 -0.50 50.87 -13.37
C LEU A 5 -0.56 49.47 -12.75
N LEU A 6 -0.47 48.47 -13.62
CA LEU A 6 -0.44 47.04 -13.31
C LEU A 6 0.82 46.67 -12.53
N LEU A 7 0.67 45.86 -11.47
CA LEU A 7 1.50 44.69 -11.17
C LEU A 7 0.67 43.72 -10.30
N LYS A 8 0.72 42.43 -10.66
CA LYS A 8 0.00 41.31 -10.04
C LYS A 8 0.47 41.02 -8.59
N PRO A 9 -0.28 40.20 -7.82
CA PRO A 9 -0.69 40.59 -6.48
C PRO A 9 -0.16 39.68 -5.34
N ASN A 10 -0.42 40.17 -4.13
CA ASN A 10 -0.58 39.43 -2.87
C ASN A 10 0.69 39.02 -2.11
N ILE A 11 1.17 39.92 -1.23
CA ILE A 11 1.37 39.69 0.22
C ILE A 11 1.20 41.06 0.90
N TRP A 12 0.21 41.18 1.79
CA TRP A 12 0.03 42.37 2.64
C TRP A 12 0.77 42.15 3.95
N LEU A 13 1.85 42.89 4.17
CA LEU A 13 2.55 42.96 5.46
C LEU A 13 1.84 44.03 6.32
N ARG A 14 1.16 43.66 7.40
CA ARG A 14 0.75 44.61 8.44
C ARG A 14 1.83 44.65 9.52
N ILE A 15 2.73 45.63 9.45
CA ILE A 15 3.67 45.91 10.53
C ILE A 15 2.96 46.79 11.56
N LEU A 16 2.77 46.27 12.77
CA LEU A 16 2.40 47.03 13.96
C LEU A 16 3.70 47.44 14.68
N PHE A 17 4.00 48.73 14.70
CA PHE A 17 5.10 49.28 15.50
C PHE A 17 4.62 49.48 16.94
N TYR A 18 5.23 48.77 17.89
CA TYR A 18 5.24 49.16 19.30
C TYR A 18 6.67 49.07 19.82
N GLY A 19 7.20 50.23 20.25
CA GLY A 19 8.27 50.39 21.24
C GLY A 19 9.52 49.51 21.13
N GLY A 20 10.54 50.03 20.44
CA GLY A 20 11.92 49.99 20.92
C GLY A 20 12.55 48.65 21.33
N ALA A 21 12.66 47.70 20.40
CA ALA A 21 13.78 46.74 20.36
C ALA A 21 13.89 46.14 18.96
N LEU A 22 14.99 46.42 18.26
CA LEU A 22 15.33 45.72 17.01
C LEU A 22 15.82 44.31 17.36
N VAL A 23 14.89 43.36 17.39
CA VAL A 23 15.25 41.93 17.40
C VAL A 23 15.60 41.55 15.96
N PHE A 24 16.89 41.46 15.64
CA PHE A 24 17.36 40.79 14.43
C PHE A 24 17.13 39.29 14.60
N ILE A 25 15.92 38.82 14.30
CA ILE A 25 15.70 37.40 14.05
C ILE A 25 16.38 37.10 12.72
N SER A 26 17.56 36.46 12.79
CA SER A 26 18.25 36.01 11.59
C SER A 26 17.29 35.17 10.74
N TYR A 27 17.24 35.44 9.44
CA TYR A 27 16.34 34.74 8.50
C TYR A 27 16.54 33.21 8.47
N LYS A 28 17.63 32.71 9.09
CA LYS A 28 17.90 31.27 9.25
C LYS A 28 17.07 30.59 10.33
N THR A 29 16.54 31.30 11.32
CA THR A 29 15.76 30.68 12.42
C THR A 29 14.25 30.70 12.19
N ALA A 30 13.76 31.49 11.24
CA ALA A 30 12.32 31.56 10.91
C ALA A 30 11.87 30.52 9.87
N LEU A 31 12.80 29.84 9.18
CA LEU A 31 12.50 28.75 8.24
C LEU A 31 12.47 27.37 8.91
N ALA A 32 12.70 27.29 10.23
CA ALA A 32 12.76 26.02 10.96
C ALA A 32 11.43 25.61 11.65
N TRP A 33 10.33 26.35 11.45
CA TRP A 33 9.12 26.21 12.27
C TRP A 33 7.81 26.09 11.49
N TYR A 34 7.86 25.49 10.30
CA TYR A 34 6.68 24.88 9.69
C TYR A 34 7.08 23.58 8.96
N GLN A 35 7.61 22.62 9.72
CA GLN A 35 7.42 21.22 9.34
C GLN A 35 5.94 20.92 9.61
N GLY A 36 5.20 20.45 8.60
CA GLY A 36 3.81 20.04 8.79
C GLY A 36 3.70 19.06 9.96
N ASP A 37 2.55 19.04 10.65
CA ASP A 37 2.28 18.05 11.67
C ASP A 37 2.11 16.67 11.00
N TYR A 38 3.16 15.88 10.87
CA TYR A 38 3.13 14.55 10.22
C TYR A 38 2.62 13.49 11.20
N ASN A 39 1.48 13.72 11.85
CA ASN A 39 0.92 12.83 12.87
C ASN A 39 1.93 12.45 13.98
N GLY A 40 2.86 13.36 14.30
CA GLY A 40 3.93 13.13 15.28
C GLY A 40 5.15 12.33 14.78
N PHE A 41 5.24 11.95 13.51
CA PHE A 41 6.38 11.22 12.96
C PHE A 41 7.53 12.15 12.53
N ASP A 42 8.78 11.73 12.78
CA ASP A 42 9.96 12.41 12.23
C ASP A 42 10.19 12.02 10.76
N VAL A 43 10.02 13.01 9.88
CA VAL A 43 10.25 12.89 8.43
C VAL A 43 11.42 13.73 7.93
N ALA A 44 12.14 14.44 8.82
CA ALA A 44 13.12 15.46 8.44
C ALA A 44 14.24 14.92 7.53
N ASN A 45 14.56 13.64 7.65
CA ASN A 45 15.58 12.96 6.84
C ASN A 45 15.01 11.80 6.03
N SER A 46 13.75 11.90 5.59
CA SER A 46 13.08 10.87 4.80
C SER A 46 13.83 10.52 3.51
N LEU A 47 13.73 9.27 3.05
CA LEU A 47 14.23 8.83 1.75
C LEU A 47 13.37 9.34 0.58
N VAL A 48 12.16 9.81 0.86
CA VAL A 48 11.26 10.42 -0.11
C VAL A 48 11.11 11.91 0.17
N PRO A 49 10.80 12.75 -0.85
CA PRO A 49 10.58 14.17 -0.65
C PRO A 49 9.47 14.43 0.39
N ILE A 50 9.76 15.26 1.39
CA ILE A 50 8.86 15.52 2.53
C ILE A 50 7.56 16.20 2.08
N ASP A 51 7.63 17.01 1.03
CA ASP A 51 6.48 17.67 0.39
C ASP A 51 5.58 16.71 -0.41
N GLN A 52 6.00 15.46 -0.60
CA GLN A 52 5.20 14.39 -1.20
C GLN A 52 4.62 13.42 -0.15
N ILE A 53 4.92 13.64 1.14
CA ILE A 53 4.26 12.92 2.23
C ILE A 53 2.98 13.69 2.58
N GLU A 54 1.82 13.06 2.37
CA GLU A 54 0.51 13.66 2.56
C GLU A 54 -0.19 13.08 3.81
N GLN A 55 -1.02 13.89 4.47
CA GLN A 55 -1.91 13.39 5.52
C GLN A 55 -3.17 12.79 4.88
N GLY A 56 -3.47 11.53 5.20
CA GLY A 56 -4.66 10.83 4.71
C GLY A 56 -5.97 11.31 5.33
N GLY A 57 -5.91 12.10 6.39
CA GLY A 57 -7.05 12.56 7.18
C GLY A 57 -7.13 11.92 8.57
N PRO A 58 -7.05 10.58 8.69
CA PRO A 58 -6.90 9.93 9.99
C PRO A 58 -5.57 10.29 10.68
N PRO A 59 -5.56 10.47 12.02
CA PRO A 59 -4.32 10.58 12.78
C PRO A 59 -3.60 9.23 12.85
N LYS A 60 -2.42 9.20 13.50
CA LYS A 60 -1.75 7.95 13.92
C LYS A 60 -2.76 7.03 14.62
N ASP A 61 -2.86 5.79 14.14
CA ASP A 61 -3.82 4.76 14.57
C ASP A 61 -5.31 5.14 14.46
N GLY A 62 -5.64 6.19 13.69
CA GLY A 62 -7.03 6.58 13.40
C GLY A 62 -7.80 5.50 12.62
N ILE A 63 -7.07 4.66 11.89
CA ILE A 63 -7.54 3.38 11.35
C ILE A 63 -6.87 2.30 12.21
N PRO A 64 -7.63 1.54 13.02
CA PRO A 64 -7.03 0.60 13.95
C PRO A 64 -6.59 -0.68 13.23
N SER A 65 -5.35 -1.11 13.41
CA SER A 65 -4.90 -2.43 12.95
C SER A 65 -5.51 -3.55 13.79
N ILE A 66 -5.50 -4.78 13.25
CA ILE A 66 -5.85 -5.98 14.01
C ILE A 66 -4.58 -6.61 14.56
N ASP A 67 -4.43 -6.61 15.89
CA ASP A 67 -3.21 -7.11 16.55
C ASP A 67 -3.38 -8.49 17.19
N GLN A 68 -4.61 -8.98 17.27
CA GLN A 68 -4.97 -10.31 17.81
C GLN A 68 -6.02 -10.95 16.90
N PRO A 69 -5.64 -11.35 15.67
CA PRO A 69 -6.60 -11.86 14.69
C PRO A 69 -7.26 -13.16 15.15
N VAL A 70 -8.60 -13.17 15.13
CA VAL A 70 -9.41 -14.37 15.39
C VAL A 70 -9.87 -14.96 14.06
N PHE A 71 -9.69 -16.27 13.90
CA PHE A 71 -10.04 -16.99 12.68
C PHE A 71 -11.25 -17.89 12.90
N TYR A 72 -12.08 -18.03 11.86
CA TYR A 72 -13.17 -19.01 11.90
C TYR A 72 -12.63 -20.43 12.08
N SER A 73 -13.35 -21.23 12.88
CA SER A 73 -13.13 -22.68 12.92
C SER A 73 -13.49 -23.32 11.58
N GLU A 74 -12.87 -24.45 11.25
CA GLU A 74 -13.05 -25.17 9.98
C GLU A 74 -14.52 -25.40 9.58
N THR A 75 -15.40 -25.63 10.55
CA THR A 75 -16.84 -25.87 10.35
C THR A 75 -17.70 -24.62 10.21
N ALA A 76 -17.16 -23.43 10.48
CA ALA A 76 -17.92 -22.18 10.66
C ALA A 76 -17.55 -21.08 9.66
N ALA A 77 -16.63 -21.33 8.72
CA ALA A 77 -16.27 -20.37 7.68
C ALA A 77 -17.46 -20.07 6.76
N LYS A 78 -18.34 -19.17 7.20
CA LYS A 78 -19.41 -18.56 6.43
C LYS A 78 -18.84 -17.34 5.71
N GLY A 79 -18.10 -17.60 4.64
CA GLY A 79 -17.74 -16.57 3.66
C GLY A 79 -18.68 -16.67 2.46
N GLN A 80 -18.99 -15.54 1.83
CA GLN A 80 -19.57 -15.60 0.49
C GLN A 80 -18.52 -16.22 -0.44
N THR A 81 -18.92 -17.14 -1.32
CA THR A 81 -17.96 -17.83 -2.21
C THR A 81 -17.17 -16.87 -3.09
N SER A 82 -17.75 -15.72 -3.43
CA SER A 82 -17.17 -14.64 -4.24
C SER A 82 -16.40 -13.58 -3.45
N GLU A 83 -16.30 -13.69 -2.13
CA GLU A 83 -15.55 -12.73 -1.32
C GLU A 83 -14.07 -12.71 -1.70
N ARG A 84 -13.52 -11.52 -1.97
CA ARG A 84 -12.10 -11.37 -2.29
C ARG A 84 -11.26 -11.43 -1.02
N VAL A 85 -10.20 -12.23 -1.05
CA VAL A 85 -9.29 -12.44 0.07
C VAL A 85 -7.85 -12.21 -0.35
N LEU A 86 -7.01 -11.81 0.61
CA LEU A 86 -5.57 -11.95 0.56
C LEU A 86 -5.22 -13.33 1.13
N GLY A 87 -4.73 -14.23 0.30
CA GLY A 87 -4.24 -15.55 0.70
C GLY A 87 -2.74 -15.51 0.94
N VAL A 88 -2.32 -16.00 2.11
CA VAL A 88 -0.91 -16.07 2.52
C VAL A 88 -0.61 -17.47 3.02
N THR A 89 0.41 -18.09 2.43
CA THR A 89 0.97 -19.36 2.92
C THR A 89 2.41 -19.11 3.34
N PHE A 90 2.69 -19.27 4.63
CA PHE A 90 4.02 -19.05 5.17
C PHE A 90 4.27 -19.99 6.34
N ASN A 91 5.50 -20.50 6.44
CA ASN A 91 5.94 -21.39 7.51
C ASN A 91 4.97 -22.58 7.78
N GLY A 92 4.45 -23.18 6.71
CA GLY A 92 3.52 -24.32 6.77
C GLY A 92 2.08 -23.99 7.14
N VAL A 93 1.73 -22.72 7.30
CA VAL A 93 0.37 -22.28 7.64
C VAL A 93 -0.22 -21.44 6.51
N SER A 94 -1.45 -21.77 6.12
CA SER A 94 -2.23 -20.99 5.15
C SER A 94 -3.33 -20.22 5.86
N LYS A 95 -3.44 -18.92 5.56
CA LYS A 95 -4.47 -18.03 6.08
C LYS A 95 -5.00 -17.13 4.98
N ALA A 96 -6.24 -16.71 5.13
CA ALA A 96 -6.91 -15.79 4.23
C ALA A 96 -7.49 -14.60 5.01
N TYR A 97 -7.34 -13.40 4.45
CA TYR A 97 -7.79 -12.14 5.03
C TYR A 97 -8.78 -11.48 4.07
N PRO A 98 -10.08 -11.43 4.41
CA PRO A 98 -11.08 -10.77 3.58
C PRO A 98 -10.74 -9.31 3.31
N VAL A 99 -10.74 -8.92 2.04
CA VAL A 99 -10.50 -7.52 1.64
C VAL A 99 -11.55 -6.59 2.24
N ALA A 100 -12.78 -7.09 2.45
CA ALA A 100 -13.83 -6.38 3.14
C ALA A 100 -13.43 -5.93 4.55
N ILE A 101 -12.81 -6.81 5.34
CA ILE A 101 -12.25 -6.47 6.66
C ILE A 101 -11.02 -5.56 6.50
N MET A 102 -10.11 -5.91 5.58
CA MET A 102 -8.88 -5.16 5.38
C MET A 102 -9.11 -3.70 4.97
N ASN A 103 -10.20 -3.37 4.27
CA ASN A 103 -10.59 -1.98 3.96
C ASN A 103 -10.80 -1.11 5.21
N TRP A 104 -11.10 -1.70 6.36
CA TRP A 104 -11.38 -0.98 7.61
C TRP A 104 -10.20 -0.97 8.59
N HIS A 105 -9.19 -1.80 8.36
CA HIS A 105 -8.10 -2.05 9.29
C HIS A 105 -6.72 -1.84 8.69
N GLU A 106 -6.59 -2.04 7.39
CA GLU A 106 -5.40 -1.88 6.54
C GLU A 106 -4.20 -2.75 6.94
N ILE A 107 -4.06 -3.17 8.20
CA ILE A 107 -2.95 -3.95 8.75
C ILE A 107 -3.50 -5.02 9.69
N VAL A 108 -3.00 -6.24 9.54
CA VAL A 108 -3.12 -7.33 10.51
C VAL A 108 -1.72 -7.76 10.93
N ASN A 109 -1.42 -7.65 12.23
CA ASN A 109 -0.23 -8.25 12.83
C ASN A 109 -0.58 -9.68 13.23
N ASP A 110 0.04 -10.68 12.58
CA ASP A 110 -0.30 -12.10 12.76
C ASP A 110 0.93 -12.98 13.01
N ASP A 111 0.68 -14.21 13.48
CA ASP A 111 1.66 -15.25 13.69
C ASP A 111 1.48 -16.41 12.72
N PHE A 112 2.54 -16.79 12.03
CA PHE A 112 2.63 -17.98 11.20
C PHE A 112 3.59 -18.99 11.84
N ASN A 113 3.07 -19.73 12.82
CA ASN A 113 3.80 -20.81 13.51
C ASN A 113 5.10 -20.30 14.19
N GLY A 114 4.95 -19.25 15.01
CA GLY A 114 6.06 -18.60 15.73
C GLY A 114 6.82 -17.54 14.92
N LYS A 115 6.32 -17.17 13.74
CA LYS A 115 6.89 -16.12 12.89
C LYS A 115 5.91 -14.97 12.75
N SER A 116 6.32 -13.79 13.21
CA SER A 116 5.53 -12.58 13.07
C SER A 116 5.48 -12.13 11.61
N VAL A 117 4.29 -11.94 11.09
CA VAL A 117 4.02 -11.45 9.74
C VAL A 117 3.03 -10.31 9.84
N ILE A 118 3.31 -9.22 9.12
CA ILE A 118 2.34 -8.16 8.88
C ILE A 118 1.68 -8.40 7.53
N VAL A 119 0.34 -8.38 7.50
CA VAL A 119 -0.45 -8.43 6.27
C VAL A 119 -1.12 -7.09 6.09
N THR A 120 -0.89 -6.46 4.94
CA THR A 120 -1.33 -5.10 4.66
C THR A 120 -2.24 -5.04 3.46
N PHE A 121 -3.15 -4.08 3.46
CA PHE A 121 -3.97 -3.74 2.32
C PHE A 121 -4.13 -2.23 2.23
N CYS A 122 -3.66 -1.62 1.14
CA CYS A 122 -3.99 -0.23 0.84
C CYS A 122 -5.22 -0.18 -0.07
N PRO A 123 -6.39 0.26 0.43
CA PRO A 123 -7.61 0.37 -0.38
C PRO A 123 -7.49 1.40 -1.51
N LEU A 124 -6.64 2.42 -1.33
CA LEU A 124 -6.42 3.45 -2.35
C LEU A 124 -5.60 2.93 -3.54
N CYS A 125 -4.66 2.01 -3.29
CA CYS A 125 -3.78 1.43 -4.29
C CYS A 125 -4.25 0.06 -4.78
N GLY A 126 -5.23 -0.56 -4.11
CA GLY A 126 -5.68 -1.91 -4.41
C GLY A 126 -4.60 -2.97 -4.15
N THR A 127 -3.59 -2.63 -3.34
CA THR A 127 -2.42 -3.46 -3.06
C THR A 127 -2.59 -4.25 -1.78
N GLY A 128 -2.36 -5.56 -1.86
CA GLY A 128 -2.30 -6.45 -0.70
C GLY A 128 -0.92 -7.09 -0.62
N MET A 129 -0.21 -6.89 0.49
CA MET A 129 1.17 -7.32 0.67
C MET A 129 1.34 -7.99 2.04
N ALA A 130 2.42 -8.76 2.20
CA ALA A 130 2.76 -9.34 3.49
C ALA A 130 4.28 -9.35 3.67
N PHE A 131 4.71 -9.17 4.91
CA PHE A 131 6.14 -9.10 5.23
C PHE A 131 6.41 -9.81 6.55
N GLU A 132 7.55 -10.49 6.64
CA GLU A 132 8.07 -10.89 7.95
C GLU A 132 8.35 -9.63 8.77
N SER A 133 7.99 -9.66 10.05
CA SER A 133 8.20 -8.56 10.98
C SER A 133 9.15 -8.97 12.08
N GLU A 134 10.17 -8.15 12.30
CA GLU A 134 11.04 -8.24 13.48
C GLU A 134 10.57 -7.33 14.62
N SER A 135 9.51 -6.54 14.41
CA SER A 135 8.97 -5.64 15.43
C SER A 135 8.09 -6.42 16.41
N PRO A 136 8.50 -6.56 17.69
CA PRO A 136 7.69 -7.30 18.68
C PRO A 136 6.37 -6.61 19.02
N GLN A 137 6.29 -5.30 18.79
CA GLN A 137 5.08 -4.49 19.02
C GLN A 137 4.20 -4.41 17.76
N GLY A 138 4.67 -4.98 16.65
CA GLY A 138 3.99 -4.93 15.37
C GLY A 138 3.97 -3.52 14.76
N PHE A 139 3.16 -3.40 13.71
CA PHE A 139 3.01 -2.20 12.92
C PHE A 139 1.62 -1.59 13.13
N GLY A 140 1.55 -0.26 13.03
CA GLY A 140 0.29 0.49 13.04
C GLY A 140 0.13 1.34 11.78
N VAL A 141 -1.06 1.94 11.65
CA VAL A 141 -1.39 2.84 10.54
C VAL A 141 -0.93 4.25 10.92
N SER A 142 -0.05 4.84 10.12
CA SER A 142 0.49 6.18 10.43
C SER A 142 -0.51 7.31 10.15
N GLY A 143 -1.48 7.08 9.27
CA GLY A 143 -2.34 8.12 8.69
C GLY A 143 -1.64 8.99 7.65
N LEU A 144 -0.39 8.68 7.30
CA LEU A 144 0.39 9.35 6.25
C LEU A 144 0.42 8.51 4.98
N LEU A 145 0.58 9.18 3.86
CA LEU A 145 0.60 8.60 2.52
C LEU A 145 1.83 9.09 1.75
N TYR A 146 2.34 8.25 0.86
CA TYR A 146 3.31 8.62 -0.17
C TYR A 146 2.89 7.99 -1.49
N ASN A 147 2.81 8.78 -2.58
CA ASN A 147 2.24 8.31 -3.86
C ASN A 147 0.84 7.68 -3.71
N SER A 148 0.00 8.27 -2.86
CA SER A 148 -1.32 7.72 -2.43
C SER A 148 -1.30 6.36 -1.73
N ASP A 149 -0.14 5.74 -1.57
CA ASP A 149 0.04 4.48 -0.84
C ASP A 149 0.24 4.75 0.65
N MET A 150 -0.29 3.87 1.48
CA MET A 150 -0.21 4.02 2.92
C MET A 150 1.22 3.87 3.44
N LEU A 151 1.60 4.75 4.36
CA LEU A 151 2.81 4.57 5.16
C LEU A 151 2.46 3.81 6.43
N LEU A 152 3.10 2.66 6.62
CA LEU A 152 3.04 1.91 7.87
C LEU A 152 3.98 2.58 8.86
N TYR A 153 3.81 2.32 10.16
CA TYR A 153 4.86 2.62 11.13
C TYR A 153 5.14 1.44 12.04
N ASP A 154 6.41 1.24 12.37
CA ASP A 154 6.84 0.28 13.39
C ASP A 154 6.61 0.90 14.78
N ARG A 155 5.80 0.25 15.61
CA ARG A 155 5.46 0.77 16.95
C ARG A 155 6.64 0.84 17.91
N GLN A 156 7.67 0.03 17.69
CA GLN A 156 8.85 0.04 18.54
C GLN A 156 9.78 1.22 18.23
N THR A 157 9.97 1.53 16.95
CA THR A 157 10.98 2.51 16.51
C THR A 157 10.41 3.81 15.98
N GLU A 158 9.09 3.88 15.80
CA GLU A 158 8.35 4.96 15.13
C GLU A 158 8.85 5.28 13.71
N SER A 159 9.59 4.36 13.09
CA SER A 159 10.04 4.48 11.71
C SER A 159 8.86 4.29 10.76
N LEU A 160 8.76 5.14 9.73
CA LEU A 160 7.77 5.00 8.66
C LEU A 160 8.28 4.05 7.57
N TRP A 161 7.39 3.20 7.05
CA TRP A 161 7.70 2.20 6.03
C TRP A 161 6.72 2.30 4.85
N SER A 162 7.23 2.26 3.62
CA SER A 162 6.42 2.13 2.42
C SER A 162 6.35 0.66 2.02
N GLN A 163 5.13 0.14 1.83
CA GLN A 163 4.93 -1.26 1.47
C GLN A 163 5.38 -1.53 0.02
N ILE A 164 5.07 -0.66 -0.94
CA ILE A 164 5.46 -0.88 -2.35
C ILE A 164 6.97 -0.69 -2.55
N MET A 165 7.61 0.24 -1.82
CA MET A 165 9.09 0.36 -1.83
C MET A 165 9.80 -0.73 -1.04
N GLU A 166 9.06 -1.48 -0.22
CA GLU A 166 9.55 -2.51 0.70
C GLU A 166 10.65 -1.99 1.64
N LYS A 167 10.55 -0.73 2.09
CA LYS A 167 11.63 -0.06 2.85
C LYS A 167 11.13 0.92 3.90
N ALA A 168 11.92 1.07 4.96
CA ALA A 168 11.80 2.17 5.90
C ALA A 168 12.24 3.47 5.21
N ILE A 169 11.34 4.46 5.16
CA ILE A 169 11.61 5.76 4.55
C ILE A 169 12.12 6.78 5.57
N SER A 170 11.79 6.64 6.86
CA SER A 170 12.21 7.57 7.93
C SER A 170 12.49 6.83 9.24
N GLY A 171 12.86 7.60 10.27
CA GLY A 171 13.19 7.05 11.60
C GLY A 171 14.52 6.31 11.67
N SER A 172 14.72 5.60 12.77
CA SER A 172 15.97 4.90 13.07
C SER A 172 16.24 3.70 12.16
N ARG A 173 15.18 3.13 11.56
CA ARG A 173 15.27 1.99 10.63
C ARG A 173 15.46 2.40 9.17
N LYS A 174 15.54 3.70 8.87
CA LYS A 174 15.59 4.23 7.50
C LYS A 174 16.58 3.48 6.59
N GLY A 175 16.10 3.02 5.45
CA GLY A 175 16.87 2.28 4.43
C GLY A 175 16.88 0.77 4.63
N GLU A 176 16.46 0.27 5.78
CA GLU A 176 16.20 -1.17 5.97
C GLU A 176 15.07 -1.65 5.05
N LYS A 177 15.15 -2.91 4.64
CA LYS A 177 14.18 -3.55 3.74
C LYS A 177 13.23 -4.45 4.52
N LEU A 178 11.99 -4.52 4.05
CA LEU A 178 11.02 -5.53 4.46
C LEU A 178 11.33 -6.85 3.74
N ASN A 179 11.16 -7.97 4.45
CA ASN A 179 11.28 -9.31 3.86
C ASN A 179 9.90 -9.76 3.39
N THR A 180 9.66 -9.74 2.08
CA THR A 180 8.33 -9.97 1.50
C THR A 180 7.92 -11.44 1.54
N VAL A 181 6.69 -11.68 1.99
CA VAL A 181 5.99 -12.97 1.91
C VAL A 181 5.01 -12.90 0.74
N PRO A 182 5.04 -13.85 -0.21
CA PRO A 182 4.12 -13.82 -1.35
C PRO A 182 2.65 -13.85 -0.93
N VAL A 183 1.85 -13.00 -1.56
CA VAL A 183 0.40 -12.88 -1.35
C VAL A 183 -0.32 -13.18 -2.66
N GLN A 184 -1.40 -13.97 -2.59
CA GLN A 184 -2.32 -14.16 -3.70
C GLN A 184 -3.64 -13.45 -3.40
N MET A 185 -4.08 -12.57 -4.28
CA MET A 185 -5.40 -11.93 -4.15
C MET A 185 -6.38 -12.61 -5.09
N THR A 186 -7.36 -13.32 -4.52
CA THR A 186 -8.30 -14.18 -5.24
C THR A 186 -9.64 -14.28 -4.49
N SER A 187 -10.59 -15.07 -4.96
CA SER A 187 -11.82 -15.37 -4.21
C SER A 187 -11.55 -16.38 -3.09
N TRP A 188 -12.29 -16.30 -1.99
CA TRP A 188 -12.23 -17.26 -0.89
C TRP A 188 -12.46 -18.69 -1.38
N GLN A 189 -13.44 -18.88 -2.27
CA GLN A 189 -13.72 -20.20 -2.82
C GLN A 189 -12.53 -20.78 -3.58
N GLU A 190 -11.86 -19.98 -4.40
CA GLU A 190 -10.70 -20.45 -5.17
C GLU A 190 -9.49 -20.71 -4.26
N TRP A 191 -9.23 -19.81 -3.32
CA TRP A 191 -8.19 -20.00 -2.31
C TRP A 191 -8.39 -21.29 -1.50
N LYS A 192 -9.61 -21.53 -1.01
CA LYS A 192 -9.93 -22.70 -0.17
C LYS A 192 -9.82 -24.02 -0.92
N LYS A 193 -10.04 -24.04 -2.25
CA LYS A 193 -9.77 -25.25 -3.07
C LYS A 193 -8.28 -25.59 -3.08
N GLN A 194 -7.42 -24.58 -3.18
CA GLN A 194 -5.97 -24.75 -3.21
C GLN A 194 -5.39 -25.05 -1.81
N TYR A 195 -5.97 -24.44 -0.77
CA TYR A 195 -5.55 -24.58 0.62
C TYR A 195 -6.74 -24.99 1.51
N PRO A 196 -7.15 -26.28 1.48
CA PRO A 196 -8.32 -26.79 2.21
C PRO A 196 -8.26 -26.59 3.72
N ASP A 197 -7.07 -26.49 4.30
CA ASP A 197 -6.86 -26.28 5.75
C ASP A 197 -6.67 -24.80 6.11
N SER A 198 -6.82 -23.89 5.12
CA SER A 198 -6.62 -22.46 5.36
C SER A 198 -7.62 -21.93 6.39
N LYS A 199 -7.10 -21.10 7.30
CA LYS A 199 -7.90 -20.29 8.23
C LYS A 199 -8.42 -19.05 7.52
N LEU A 200 -9.62 -18.59 7.87
CA LEU A 200 -10.22 -17.35 7.35
C LEU A 200 -10.38 -16.36 8.50
N LEU A 201 -9.82 -15.15 8.36
CA LEU A 201 -9.98 -14.09 9.36
C LEU A 201 -11.48 -13.83 9.57
N SER A 202 -11.90 -13.81 10.84
CA SER A 202 -13.30 -13.66 11.21
C SER A 202 -13.68 -12.20 11.41
N HIS A 203 -14.99 -11.92 11.40
CA HIS A 203 -15.52 -10.61 11.78
C HIS A 203 -15.33 -10.27 13.28
N ASP A 204 -14.91 -11.24 14.11
CA ASP A 204 -14.55 -10.98 15.51
C ASP A 204 -13.16 -10.33 15.59
N THR A 205 -13.14 -9.07 15.21
CA THR A 205 -11.94 -8.22 15.12
C THR A 205 -11.67 -7.43 16.39
N GLY A 206 -12.61 -7.45 17.35
CA GLY A 206 -12.63 -6.54 18.51
C GLY A 206 -13.18 -5.14 18.22
N PHE A 207 -13.61 -4.85 16.99
CA PHE A 207 -14.14 -3.54 16.59
C PHE A 207 -15.59 -3.63 16.09
N SER A 208 -16.39 -2.60 16.41
CA SER A 208 -17.76 -2.46 15.92
C SER A 208 -17.76 -1.81 14.52
N ARG A 209 -17.69 -2.63 13.47
CA ARG A 209 -17.74 -2.22 12.06
C ARG A 209 -18.78 -3.01 11.28
N ASN A 210 -19.29 -2.42 10.21
CA ASN A 210 -20.09 -3.12 9.21
C ASN A 210 -19.17 -3.53 8.03
N TYR A 211 -18.71 -4.78 8.02
CA TYR A 211 -17.81 -5.28 6.97
C TYR A 211 -18.53 -5.60 5.65
N ASP A 212 -19.86 -5.54 5.60
CA ASP A 212 -20.60 -5.65 4.34
C ASP A 212 -20.56 -4.34 3.52
N GLU A 213 -20.05 -3.25 4.12
CA GLU A 213 -19.86 -1.95 3.48
C GLU A 213 -18.38 -1.59 3.35
N THR A 214 -18.05 -0.75 2.37
CA THR A 214 -16.70 -0.21 2.17
C THR A 214 -16.68 1.30 2.41
N PRO A 215 -15.66 1.84 3.12
CA PRO A 215 -15.50 3.28 3.27
C PRO A 215 -15.03 3.97 1.98
N TYR A 216 -14.67 3.20 0.94
CA TYR A 216 -14.16 3.69 -0.34
C TYR A 216 -15.14 3.48 -1.50
N LEU A 217 -16.45 3.53 -1.22
CA LEU A 217 -17.50 3.19 -2.18
C LEU A 217 -17.36 3.95 -3.50
N GLY A 218 -17.22 3.21 -4.61
CA GLY A 218 -17.14 3.76 -5.97
C GLY A 218 -15.79 4.36 -6.32
N TYR A 219 -14.83 4.39 -5.40
CA TYR A 219 -13.48 4.87 -5.68
C TYR A 219 -12.82 4.01 -6.75
N GLU A 220 -13.00 2.69 -6.70
CA GLU A 220 -12.44 1.71 -7.64
C GLU A 220 -12.85 1.94 -9.09
N LYS A 221 -14.01 2.57 -9.33
CA LYS A 221 -14.54 2.88 -10.67
C LYS A 221 -14.20 4.29 -11.15
N SER A 222 -13.67 5.13 -10.27
CA SER A 222 -13.36 6.52 -10.56
C SER A 222 -11.95 6.66 -11.16
N SER A 223 -11.76 7.62 -12.07
CA SER A 223 -10.43 8.04 -12.53
C SER A 223 -9.79 9.12 -11.64
N LEU A 224 -10.51 9.58 -10.60
CA LEU A 224 -9.98 10.50 -9.60
C LEU A 224 -9.11 9.74 -8.59
N LEU A 225 -7.97 10.34 -8.25
CA LEU A 225 -7.15 9.94 -7.11
C LEU A 225 -7.46 10.88 -5.95
N TYR A 226 -7.49 10.37 -4.73
CA TYR A 226 -7.70 11.21 -3.54
C TYR A 226 -6.43 11.99 -3.16
N PHE A 227 -5.27 11.44 -3.48
CA PHE A 227 -3.97 12.01 -3.17
C PHE A 227 -3.11 12.05 -4.44
N GLN A 228 -2.02 12.80 -4.39
CA GLN A 228 -1.15 13.00 -5.53
C GLN A 228 -0.23 11.79 -5.72
N VAL A 229 0.35 11.72 -6.92
CA VAL A 229 1.39 10.77 -7.27
C VAL A 229 2.51 11.49 -8.00
N SER A 230 3.74 11.08 -7.72
CA SER A 230 4.94 11.66 -8.32
C SER A 230 5.09 11.33 -9.80
N HIS A 231 4.53 10.19 -10.24
CA HIS A 231 4.51 9.75 -11.63
C HIS A 231 3.14 9.22 -12.01
N SER A 232 2.75 9.43 -13.27
CA SER A 232 1.52 8.94 -13.84
C SER A 232 1.73 8.54 -15.30
N ASP A 233 0.93 7.59 -15.76
CA ASP A 233 0.95 7.13 -17.14
C ASP A 233 -0.50 6.89 -17.59
N ASP A 234 -0.87 7.49 -18.72
CA ASP A 234 -2.25 7.49 -19.23
C ASP A 234 -2.54 6.34 -20.22
N ARG A 235 -1.61 5.39 -20.42
CA ARG A 235 -1.82 4.21 -21.27
C ARG A 235 -3.03 3.37 -20.84
N TYR A 236 -3.25 3.27 -19.53
CA TYR A 236 -4.36 2.52 -18.94
C TYR A 236 -5.20 3.40 -18.02
N HIS A 237 -6.43 2.97 -17.75
CA HIS A 237 -7.22 3.58 -16.69
C HIS A 237 -6.43 3.55 -15.38
N LYS A 238 -6.46 4.63 -14.59
CA LYS A 238 -5.65 4.73 -13.36
C LYS A 238 -5.83 3.53 -12.43
N LYS A 239 -7.05 2.98 -12.36
CA LYS A 239 -7.42 1.82 -11.54
C LYS A 239 -7.52 0.52 -12.32
N GLU A 240 -6.88 0.44 -13.49
CA GLU A 240 -6.62 -0.84 -14.14
C GLU A 240 -5.91 -1.76 -13.15
N ASN A 241 -6.44 -2.97 -12.94
CA ASN A 241 -5.75 -3.93 -12.09
C ASN A 241 -4.51 -4.42 -12.83
N VAL A 242 -3.39 -4.45 -12.13
CA VAL A 242 -2.12 -4.95 -12.64
C VAL A 242 -1.51 -5.95 -11.67
N ILE A 243 -0.66 -6.82 -12.19
CA ILE A 243 0.31 -7.55 -11.38
C ILE A 243 1.71 -7.12 -11.82
N GLY A 244 2.55 -6.75 -10.87
CA GLY A 244 3.91 -6.31 -11.12
C GLY A 244 4.92 -7.10 -10.31
N LEU A 245 6.14 -7.21 -10.83
CA LEU A 245 7.23 -7.91 -10.17
C LEU A 245 8.54 -7.16 -10.40
N THR A 246 9.36 -7.09 -9.35
CA THR A 246 10.71 -6.52 -9.41
C THR A 246 11.74 -7.60 -9.09
N ILE A 247 12.71 -7.81 -9.98
CA ILE A 247 13.84 -8.73 -9.80
C ILE A 247 15.12 -7.98 -10.11
N ASP A 248 16.09 -8.00 -9.20
CA ASP A 248 17.41 -7.35 -9.35
C ASP A 248 17.33 -5.88 -9.80
N GLY A 249 16.34 -5.15 -9.28
CA GLY A 249 16.11 -3.73 -9.58
C GLY A 249 15.46 -3.47 -10.94
N ARG A 250 15.06 -4.51 -11.69
CA ARG A 250 14.26 -4.39 -12.91
C ARG A 250 12.82 -4.71 -12.59
N SER A 251 11.93 -3.82 -12.98
CA SER A 251 10.48 -3.95 -12.75
C SER A 251 9.78 -4.23 -14.07
N LYS A 252 8.81 -5.15 -14.04
CA LYS A 252 7.88 -5.40 -15.14
C LYS A 252 6.47 -5.54 -14.61
N VAL A 253 5.49 -5.12 -15.41
CA VAL A 253 4.08 -5.12 -15.04
C VAL A 253 3.21 -5.65 -16.17
N TRP A 254 2.19 -6.42 -15.79
CA TRP A 254 1.19 -7.02 -16.66
C TRP A 254 -0.18 -6.46 -16.29
N PRO A 255 -0.77 -5.59 -17.11
CA PRO A 255 -2.16 -5.18 -16.95
C PRO A 255 -3.09 -6.39 -17.14
N LEU A 256 -4.10 -6.54 -16.28
CA LEU A 256 -4.96 -7.72 -16.28
C LEU A 256 -5.88 -7.76 -17.51
N SER A 257 -6.21 -6.59 -18.08
CA SER A 257 -6.89 -6.49 -19.38
C SER A 257 -6.07 -7.10 -20.53
N GLU A 258 -4.75 -6.95 -20.52
CA GLU A 258 -3.84 -7.57 -21.50
C GLU A 258 -3.70 -9.08 -21.25
N LEU A 259 -3.60 -9.49 -19.98
CA LEU A 259 -3.58 -10.91 -19.63
C LEU A 259 -4.88 -11.63 -20.00
N ASN A 260 -6.00 -10.91 -20.04
CA ASN A 260 -7.30 -11.46 -20.42
C ASN A 260 -7.42 -11.78 -21.91
N THR A 261 -6.63 -11.14 -22.77
CA THR A 261 -6.60 -11.39 -24.22
C THR A 261 -5.44 -12.32 -24.60
N ALA A 262 -4.40 -12.40 -23.77
CA ALA A 262 -3.25 -13.26 -23.98
C ALA A 262 -3.55 -14.76 -23.74
N ASN A 263 -2.71 -15.62 -24.32
CA ASN A 263 -2.70 -17.06 -24.02
C ASN A 263 -1.95 -17.33 -22.72
N VAL A 264 -2.69 -17.40 -21.60
CA VAL A 264 -2.15 -17.72 -20.27
C VAL A 264 -2.25 -19.21 -19.92
N PRO A 265 -1.29 -19.79 -19.14
CA PRO A 265 -0.16 -19.13 -18.51
C PRO A 265 0.91 -18.69 -19.53
N LEU A 266 1.41 -17.47 -19.34
CA LEU A 266 2.38 -16.82 -20.21
C LEU A 266 3.80 -17.05 -19.67
N ARG A 267 4.70 -17.55 -20.52
CA ARG A 267 6.14 -17.55 -20.22
C ARG A 267 6.72 -16.19 -20.60
N ASP A 268 7.44 -15.58 -19.67
CA ASP A 268 8.06 -14.27 -19.84
C ASP A 268 9.39 -14.23 -19.08
N SER A 269 10.08 -13.10 -19.11
CA SER A 269 11.32 -12.88 -18.39
C SER A 269 11.42 -11.46 -17.84
N ILE A 270 12.10 -11.32 -16.70
CA ILE A 270 12.61 -10.04 -16.23
C ILE A 270 14.13 -10.12 -16.27
N GLY A 271 14.74 -9.41 -17.21
CA GLY A 271 16.17 -9.59 -17.49
C GLY A 271 16.47 -11.03 -17.93
N ASN A 272 17.28 -11.76 -17.16
CA ASN A 272 17.64 -13.14 -17.46
C ASN A 272 16.83 -14.17 -16.65
N THR A 273 15.90 -13.71 -15.82
CA THR A 273 15.11 -14.60 -14.95
C THR A 273 13.81 -14.95 -15.64
N GLU A 274 13.65 -16.23 -15.98
CA GLU A 274 12.40 -16.77 -16.53
C GLU A 274 11.32 -16.84 -15.46
N ILE A 275 10.11 -16.46 -15.85
CA ILE A 275 8.92 -16.48 -15.00
C ILE A 275 7.72 -17.03 -15.78
N ILE A 276 6.69 -17.44 -15.05
CA ILE A 276 5.41 -17.85 -15.60
C ILE A 276 4.32 -16.98 -14.97
N VAL A 277 3.63 -16.20 -15.79
CA VAL A 277 2.51 -15.34 -15.40
C VAL A 277 1.22 -16.10 -15.62
N HIS A 278 0.44 -16.25 -14.56
CA HIS A 278 -0.83 -16.95 -14.57
C HIS A 278 -1.98 -15.95 -14.37
N TYR A 279 -3.10 -16.19 -15.02
CA TYR A 279 -4.30 -15.37 -14.84
C TYR A 279 -5.57 -16.21 -15.00
N ASN A 280 -6.51 -16.01 -14.09
CA ASN A 280 -7.86 -16.56 -14.15
C ASN A 280 -8.87 -15.41 -14.17
N SER A 281 -9.43 -15.15 -15.35
CA SER A 281 -10.38 -14.06 -15.59
C SER A 281 -11.72 -14.23 -14.88
N ALA A 282 -12.11 -15.46 -14.52
CA ALA A 282 -13.36 -15.69 -13.79
C ALA A 282 -13.31 -15.18 -12.34
N THR A 283 -12.11 -15.10 -11.76
CA THR A 283 -11.89 -14.66 -10.37
C THR A 283 -10.99 -13.43 -10.28
N ASP A 284 -10.60 -12.84 -11.41
CA ASP A 284 -9.66 -11.72 -11.50
C ASP A 284 -8.34 -11.99 -10.73
N HIS A 285 -7.90 -13.26 -10.77
CA HIS A 285 -6.77 -13.78 -9.99
C HIS A 285 -5.54 -13.90 -10.89
N ALA A 286 -4.53 -13.08 -10.64
CA ALA A 286 -3.21 -13.17 -11.27
C ALA A 286 -2.15 -13.53 -10.24
N TRP A 287 -1.18 -14.35 -10.62
CA TRP A 287 0.00 -14.67 -9.82
C TRP A 287 1.19 -15.01 -10.72
N ILE A 288 2.41 -14.91 -10.18
CA ILE A 288 3.63 -15.20 -10.94
C ILE A 288 4.41 -16.28 -10.21
N THR A 289 4.87 -17.29 -10.95
CA THR A 289 5.79 -18.30 -10.45
C THR A 289 7.13 -18.25 -11.16
N ASP A 290 8.16 -18.81 -10.54
CA ASP A 290 9.40 -19.12 -11.25
C ASP A 290 9.20 -20.31 -12.21
N ALA A 291 10.27 -20.71 -12.90
CA ALA A 291 10.26 -21.85 -13.81
C ALA A 291 9.99 -23.21 -13.13
N LYS A 292 10.17 -23.32 -11.81
CA LYS A 292 9.90 -24.53 -11.01
C LYS A 292 8.48 -24.56 -10.44
N GLY A 293 7.72 -23.46 -10.60
CA GLY A 293 6.38 -23.31 -10.05
C GLY A 293 6.34 -22.75 -8.63
N GLU A 294 7.46 -22.22 -8.11
CA GLU A 294 7.50 -21.54 -6.82
C GLU A 294 6.88 -20.14 -6.96
N LEU A 295 5.98 -19.78 -6.05
CA LEU A 295 5.29 -18.49 -6.06
C LEU A 295 6.28 -17.35 -5.77
N LEU A 296 6.29 -16.34 -6.63
CA LEU A 296 7.10 -15.13 -6.48
C LEU A 296 6.31 -14.01 -5.78
N PRO A 297 6.98 -13.10 -5.06
CA PRO A 297 6.35 -11.99 -4.35
C PRO A 297 5.92 -10.87 -5.31
N ALA A 298 5.06 -11.19 -6.27
CA ALA A 298 4.47 -10.22 -7.19
C ALA A 298 3.41 -9.38 -6.47
N VAL A 299 3.31 -8.10 -6.83
CA VAL A 299 2.38 -7.14 -6.24
C VAL A 299 1.19 -6.96 -7.18
N ARG A 300 0.00 -7.33 -6.72
CA ARG A 300 -1.25 -6.94 -7.37
C ARG A 300 -1.65 -5.55 -6.88
N GLY A 301 -2.06 -4.66 -7.78
CA GLY A 301 -2.49 -3.31 -7.43
C GLY A 301 -3.15 -2.58 -8.59
N TYR A 302 -3.40 -1.30 -8.42
CA TYR A 302 -3.84 -0.41 -9.49
C TYR A 302 -2.64 0.12 -10.30
N TRP A 303 -2.86 0.31 -11.60
CA TRP A 303 -1.88 0.85 -12.54
C TRP A 303 -1.19 2.12 -12.04
N PHE A 304 -1.97 3.10 -11.57
CA PHE A 304 -1.42 4.36 -11.09
C PHE A 304 -0.43 4.15 -9.94
N ALA A 305 -0.75 3.22 -9.03
CA ALA A 305 0.07 2.95 -7.85
C ALA A 305 1.37 2.28 -8.29
N TRP A 306 1.30 1.24 -9.13
CA TRP A 306 2.51 0.58 -9.64
C TRP A 306 3.45 1.56 -10.34
N ILE A 307 2.93 2.37 -11.27
CA ILE A 307 3.73 3.32 -12.05
C ILE A 307 4.31 4.45 -11.18
N ALA A 308 3.60 4.90 -10.16
CA ALA A 308 4.12 5.92 -9.25
C ALA A 308 5.41 5.49 -8.53
N PHE A 309 5.56 4.19 -8.25
CA PHE A 309 6.73 3.61 -7.59
C PHE A 309 7.75 3.01 -8.55
N HIS A 310 7.30 2.53 -9.71
CA HIS A 310 8.15 1.87 -10.72
C HIS A 310 7.95 2.49 -12.12
N PRO A 311 8.25 3.79 -12.32
CA PRO A 311 7.94 4.52 -13.55
C PRO A 311 8.66 3.96 -14.79
N ASP A 312 9.82 3.33 -14.59
CA ASP A 312 10.63 2.73 -15.66
C ASP A 312 10.29 1.25 -15.94
N SER A 313 9.16 0.76 -15.43
CA SER A 313 8.76 -0.64 -15.62
C SER A 313 8.59 -0.97 -17.10
N GLU A 314 9.09 -2.15 -17.49
CA GLU A 314 8.63 -2.78 -18.73
C GLU A 314 7.14 -3.12 -18.59
N VAL A 315 6.37 -2.91 -19.65
CA VAL A 315 4.93 -3.13 -19.64
C VAL A 315 4.61 -4.18 -20.68
N PHE A 316 3.94 -5.24 -20.25
CA PHE A 316 3.43 -6.24 -21.16
C PHE A 316 2.20 -5.72 -21.90
N GLU A 317 2.22 -5.87 -23.22
CA GLU A 317 1.10 -5.55 -24.12
C GLU A 317 0.82 -6.81 -24.96
N ALA A 318 -0.43 -7.28 -24.98
CA ALA A 318 -0.80 -8.44 -25.78
C ALA A 318 -0.74 -8.10 -27.28
N GLN A 319 -0.30 -9.06 -28.10
CA GLN A 319 -0.31 -8.94 -29.57
C GLN A 319 -1.65 -9.35 -30.18
#